data_AF-A0AAU6T7K4-F1
#
_entry.id   AF-A0AAU6T7K4-F1
#
_cell.length_a   1.000
_cell.length_b   1.000
_cell.length_c   1.000
_cell.angle_alpha   90.00
_cell.angle_beta   90.00
_cell.angle_gamma   90.00
#
_symmetry.space_group_name_H-M   'P 1'
#
loop_
_entity.id
_entity.type
_entity.pdbx_description
1 polymer ?
#
loop_
_entity_poly.entity_id
_entity_poly.type
_entity_poly.pdbx_seq_one_letter_code
_entity_poly.pdbx_strand_id
1 'polypeptide(L)'
;MSGINKIVLAYSGGLDTSAIIPWLKEHYDAEIIAFVADVGQERDDLEGIEQKAIASGATKCIIKDLREEFVKEYVYPTLKTGAVYEGTYLLGTSMARPVIAKAMVEAALAEGADAISHGCTGKGNDQVRFEGAVAALAPQLKVIAPWRLWDMRSREDLLAYLEARQIPCKATLKKIYSRDANAWHISTEGGELESTWNEPSEAVWQWTVSAEQAPDQPEYVKLTVAKGEVVAVDDQPLSPHQILMTLNERAGKHGVGRIDITENRMVGMKSRGCYETPGGTVMVAALRAVEELVLDRPTRAWREKLGAEFSHLVYDGRWFTPLCKAILASANAIAEDLDGEVVLKMYKGQVTATQKKSPNSLYSEDFATFGADEVYDQSHADGFIRLYTLASRIRAMKEQHLAIGGDHTHG
;
A
#
# COMPACT_ATOMS: atom_id res chain seq x y z
N MET A 1 -5.83 -38.23 -13.94
CA MET A 1 -5.12 -37.55 -12.84
C MET A 1 -4.19 -36.54 -13.47
N SER A 2 -4.33 -35.27 -13.13
CA SER A 2 -3.62 -34.17 -13.81
C SER A 2 -2.11 -34.36 -13.69
N GLY A 3 -1.36 -34.22 -14.79
CA GLY A 3 0.11 -34.22 -14.80
C GLY A 3 0.69 -32.99 -14.08
N ILE A 4 0.48 -32.91 -12.77
CA ILE A 4 1.04 -31.95 -11.84
C ILE A 4 1.86 -32.80 -10.87
N ASN A 5 3.17 -32.73 -10.99
CA ASN A 5 4.11 -33.53 -10.21
C ASN A 5 4.79 -32.68 -9.12
N LYS A 6 4.78 -31.35 -9.25
CA LYS A 6 5.37 -30.44 -8.27
C LYS A 6 4.58 -29.14 -8.12
N ILE A 7 4.33 -28.74 -6.87
CA ILE A 7 3.51 -27.60 -6.48
C ILE A 7 4.29 -26.70 -5.53
N VAL A 8 4.37 -25.40 -5.81
CA VAL A 8 4.88 -24.39 -4.87
C VAL A 8 3.71 -23.69 -4.17
N LEU A 9 3.66 -23.76 -2.84
CA LEU A 9 2.62 -23.12 -2.03
C LEU A 9 3.13 -21.82 -1.40
N ALA A 10 2.43 -20.71 -1.61
CA ALA A 10 2.57 -19.52 -0.77
C ALA A 10 2.21 -19.87 0.69
N TYR A 11 3.22 -19.92 1.56
CA TYR A 11 3.09 -20.39 2.94
C TYR A 11 3.39 -19.27 3.94
N SER A 12 2.46 -19.03 4.86
CA SER A 12 2.59 -18.01 5.91
C SER A 12 2.73 -18.60 7.31
N GLY A 13 2.68 -19.94 7.44
CA GLY A 13 2.58 -20.59 8.75
C GLY A 13 1.22 -20.40 9.43
N GLY A 14 0.25 -19.72 8.80
CA GLY A 14 -1.12 -19.56 9.31
C GLY A 14 -1.91 -20.88 9.34
N LEU A 15 -3.11 -20.85 9.91
CA LEU A 15 -4.02 -22.00 9.98
C LEU A 15 -4.29 -22.57 8.58
N ASP A 16 -4.74 -21.71 7.66
CA ASP A 16 -5.12 -22.05 6.29
C ASP A 16 -3.97 -22.72 5.55
N THR A 17 -2.81 -22.06 5.44
CA THR A 17 -1.67 -22.61 4.69
C THR A 17 -1.09 -23.87 5.33
N SER A 18 -1.24 -24.04 6.65
CA SER A 18 -0.88 -25.29 7.34
C SER A 18 -1.83 -26.45 7.00
N ALA A 19 -3.11 -26.17 6.75
CA ALA A 19 -4.07 -27.17 6.29
C ALA A 19 -3.95 -27.46 4.78
N ILE A 20 -3.46 -26.51 3.99
CA ILE A 20 -3.30 -26.69 2.54
C ILE A 20 -2.23 -27.71 2.20
N ILE A 21 -1.08 -27.74 2.89
CA ILE A 21 0.00 -28.70 2.60
C ILE A 21 -0.49 -30.16 2.63
N PRO A 22 -1.06 -30.69 3.74
CA PRO A 22 -1.57 -32.06 3.77
C PRO A 22 -2.73 -32.26 2.79
N TRP A 23 -3.58 -31.26 2.58
CA TRP A 23 -4.68 -31.36 1.61
C TRP A 23 -4.15 -31.55 0.19
N LEU A 24 -3.13 -30.81 -0.22
CA LEU A 24 -2.49 -30.96 -1.53
C LEU A 24 -1.91 -32.37 -1.69
N LYS A 25 -1.26 -32.93 -0.66
CA LYS A 25 -0.72 -34.29 -0.70
C LYS A 25 -1.79 -35.37 -0.83
N GLU A 26 -2.96 -35.14 -0.26
CA GLU A 26 -4.09 -36.09 -0.34
C GLU A 26 -4.77 -36.10 -1.71
N HIS A 27 -4.69 -34.99 -2.44
CA HIS A 27 -5.45 -34.78 -3.68
C HIS A 27 -4.57 -34.78 -4.94
N TYR A 28 -3.26 -34.61 -4.79
CA TYR A 28 -2.28 -34.58 -5.87
C TYR A 28 -1.10 -35.49 -5.52
N ASP A 29 -0.72 -36.35 -6.47
CA ASP A 29 0.53 -37.13 -6.41
C ASP A 29 1.70 -36.21 -6.80
N ALA A 30 1.95 -35.21 -5.96
CA ALA A 30 2.87 -34.13 -6.24
C ALA A 30 3.78 -33.82 -5.05
N GLU A 31 5.02 -33.46 -5.37
CA GLU A 31 5.94 -32.83 -4.44
C GLU A 31 5.42 -31.43 -4.04
N ILE A 32 5.35 -31.14 -2.74
CA ILE A 32 4.89 -29.85 -2.22
C ILE A 32 6.08 -29.08 -1.64
N ILE A 33 6.35 -27.90 -2.21
CA ILE A 33 7.37 -26.97 -1.74
C ILE A 33 6.67 -25.77 -1.08
N ALA A 34 6.98 -25.49 0.17
CA ALA A 34 6.50 -24.27 0.84
C ALA A 34 7.39 -23.08 0.44
N PHE A 35 6.78 -21.96 0.06
CA PHE A 35 7.47 -20.71 -0.23
C PHE A 35 7.03 -19.65 0.77
N VAL A 36 7.97 -19.13 1.54
CA VAL A 36 7.78 -18.08 2.54
C VAL A 36 8.49 -16.82 2.05
N ALA A 37 7.75 -15.71 1.97
CA ALA A 37 8.32 -14.41 1.67
C ALA A 37 8.42 -13.58 2.96
N ASP A 38 9.63 -13.17 3.35
CA ASP A 38 9.84 -12.16 4.39
C ASP A 38 9.77 -10.78 3.74
N VAL A 39 8.62 -10.13 3.88
CA VAL A 39 8.37 -8.74 3.47
C VAL A 39 8.32 -7.80 4.68
N GLY A 40 8.86 -8.22 5.82
CA GLY A 40 8.95 -7.44 7.05
C GLY A 40 7.78 -7.63 8.02
N GLN A 41 7.06 -8.74 7.94
CA GLN A 41 6.14 -9.19 8.98
C GLN A 41 6.87 -9.45 10.32
N GLU A 42 6.11 -9.65 11.40
CA GLU A 42 6.65 -9.89 12.75
C GLU A 42 7.57 -11.12 12.78
N ARG A 43 8.65 -11.04 13.57
CA ARG A 43 9.68 -12.09 13.60
C ARG A 43 9.15 -13.42 14.14
N ASP A 44 8.23 -13.34 15.11
CA ASP A 44 7.57 -14.49 15.73
C ASP A 44 6.76 -15.32 14.72
N ASP A 45 6.36 -14.73 13.59
CA ASP A 45 5.66 -15.44 12.51
C ASP A 45 6.61 -16.32 11.68
N LEU A 46 7.90 -15.98 11.64
CA LEU A 46 8.93 -16.73 10.89
C LEU A 46 9.68 -17.75 11.76
N GLU A 47 9.63 -17.61 13.09
CA GLU A 47 10.31 -18.53 13.99
C GLU A 47 9.71 -19.94 13.91
N GLY A 48 10.53 -20.91 13.51
CA GLY A 48 10.12 -22.31 13.35
C GLY A 48 9.27 -22.60 12.11
N ILE A 49 9.14 -21.65 11.17
CA ILE A 49 8.23 -21.77 10.02
C ILE A 49 8.62 -22.90 9.07
N GLU A 50 9.92 -23.14 8.88
CA GLU A 50 10.44 -24.23 8.05
C GLU A 50 10.10 -25.59 8.67
N GLN A 51 10.40 -25.78 9.95
CA GLN A 51 10.09 -27.01 10.67
C GLN A 51 8.59 -27.29 10.63
N LYS A 52 7.76 -26.24 10.76
CA LYS A 52 6.32 -26.36 10.65
C LYS A 52 5.87 -26.78 9.24
N ALA A 53 6.42 -26.18 8.19
CA ALA A 53 6.10 -26.55 6.82
C ALA A 53 6.43 -28.02 6.52
N ILE A 54 7.61 -28.49 6.96
CA ILE A 54 8.03 -29.89 6.82
C ILE A 54 7.13 -30.81 7.63
N ALA A 55 6.79 -30.46 8.87
CA ALA A 55 5.89 -31.24 9.72
C ALA A 55 4.47 -31.32 9.15
N SER A 56 4.02 -30.28 8.44
CA SER A 56 2.75 -30.29 7.68
C SER A 56 2.82 -31.14 6.40
N GLY A 57 4.02 -31.55 5.97
CA GLY A 57 4.24 -32.51 4.89
C GLY A 57 4.96 -31.99 3.66
N ALA A 58 5.42 -30.74 3.64
CA ALA A 58 6.23 -30.20 2.54
C ALA A 58 7.57 -30.93 2.46
N THR A 59 8.11 -31.10 1.25
CA THR A 59 9.44 -31.71 1.04
C THR A 59 10.56 -30.68 1.21
N LYS A 60 10.24 -29.40 1.00
CA LYS A 60 11.18 -28.29 1.05
C LYS A 60 10.47 -27.01 1.50
N CYS A 61 11.17 -26.16 2.24
CA CYS A 61 10.74 -24.79 2.53
C CYS A 61 11.76 -23.81 1.96
N ILE A 62 11.30 -22.86 1.14
CA ILE A 62 12.12 -21.79 0.58
C ILE A 62 11.71 -20.51 1.30
N ILE A 63 12.62 -19.92 2.05
CA ILE A 63 12.41 -18.62 2.70
C ILE A 63 13.19 -17.57 1.93
N LYS A 64 12.49 -16.56 1.42
CA LYS A 64 13.07 -15.46 0.65
C LYS A 64 12.93 -14.14 1.40
N ASP A 65 14.06 -13.53 1.71
CA ASP A 65 14.09 -12.15 2.22
C ASP A 65 13.84 -11.16 1.06
N LEU A 66 12.72 -10.46 1.15
CA LEU A 66 12.24 -9.48 0.17
C LEU A 66 12.07 -8.10 0.80
N ARG A 67 12.54 -7.88 2.02
CA ARG A 67 12.31 -6.63 2.78
C ARG A 67 12.82 -5.40 2.05
N GLU A 68 14.06 -5.47 1.60
CA GLU A 68 14.70 -4.37 0.89
C GLU A 68 14.08 -4.17 -0.50
N GLU A 69 13.85 -5.25 -1.25
CA GLU A 69 13.19 -5.20 -2.57
C GLU A 69 11.77 -4.64 -2.47
N PHE A 70 11.01 -5.02 -1.47
CA PHE A 70 9.64 -4.55 -1.25
C PHE A 70 9.61 -3.03 -1.07
N VAL A 71 10.46 -2.49 -0.20
CA VAL A 71 10.44 -1.05 0.05
C VAL A 71 11.00 -0.29 -1.16
N LYS A 72 12.10 -0.76 -1.74
CA LYS A 72 12.78 -0.07 -2.83
C LYS A 72 12.02 -0.13 -4.16
N GLU A 73 11.51 -1.30 -4.54
CA GLU A 73 10.99 -1.54 -5.89
C GLU A 73 9.45 -1.52 -5.96
N TYR A 74 8.76 -1.40 -4.82
CA TYR A 74 7.28 -1.38 -4.78
C TYR A 74 6.74 -0.20 -3.97
N VAL A 75 7.21 0.00 -2.73
CA VAL A 75 6.75 1.12 -1.91
C VAL A 75 7.19 2.46 -2.50
N TYR A 76 8.48 2.71 -2.70
CA TYR A 76 8.94 3.99 -3.24
C TYR A 76 8.35 4.34 -4.61
N PRO A 77 8.30 3.42 -5.59
CA PRO A 77 7.62 3.69 -6.86
C PRO A 77 6.15 4.09 -6.67
N THR A 78 5.43 3.47 -5.73
CA THR A 78 4.04 3.85 -5.40
C THR A 78 3.95 5.22 -4.74
N LEU A 79 4.89 5.55 -3.84
CA LEU A 79 4.92 6.86 -3.20
C LEU A 79 5.18 8.00 -4.19
N LYS A 80 6.07 7.79 -5.17
CA LYS A 80 6.35 8.76 -6.23
C LYS A 80 5.13 9.08 -7.10
N THR A 81 4.19 8.13 -7.25
CA THR A 81 2.95 8.43 -7.99
C THR A 81 1.99 9.29 -7.17
N GLY A 82 2.14 9.33 -5.84
CA GLY A 82 1.19 9.95 -4.93
C GLY A 82 -0.05 9.12 -4.64
N ALA A 83 0.00 7.79 -4.85
CA ALA A 83 -1.17 6.94 -4.74
C ALA A 83 -1.71 6.84 -3.30
N VAL A 84 -3.00 7.12 -3.15
CA VAL A 84 -3.77 6.92 -1.92
C VAL A 84 -5.16 6.42 -2.32
N TYR A 85 -5.49 5.19 -1.96
CA TYR A 85 -6.76 4.59 -2.34
C TYR A 85 -7.91 5.18 -1.53
N GLU A 86 -8.97 5.60 -2.23
CA GLU A 86 -10.16 6.23 -1.66
C GLU A 86 -9.83 7.38 -0.68
N GLY A 87 -8.73 8.09 -0.95
CA GLY A 87 -8.30 9.27 -0.21
C GLY A 87 -7.62 9.00 1.14
N THR A 88 -7.58 7.76 1.63
CA THR A 88 -7.03 7.43 2.96
C THR A 88 -6.10 6.23 3.01
N TYR A 89 -6.34 5.17 2.23
CA TYR A 89 -5.59 3.91 2.35
C TYR A 89 -4.27 3.92 1.57
N LEU A 90 -3.17 3.62 2.25
CA LEU A 90 -1.81 3.58 1.70
C LEU A 90 -1.41 2.21 1.13
N LEU A 91 -2.38 1.41 0.67
CA LEU A 91 -2.17 0.27 -0.23
C LEU A 91 -1.23 -0.85 0.28
N GLY A 92 -0.97 -0.96 1.58
CA GLY A 92 0.11 -1.79 2.10
C GLY A 92 0.03 -3.27 1.72
N THR A 93 -1.16 -3.88 1.88
CA THR A 93 -1.39 -5.29 1.51
C THR A 93 -1.27 -5.45 0.00
N SER A 94 -1.87 -4.54 -0.77
CA SER A 94 -1.85 -4.60 -2.23
C SER A 94 -0.46 -4.46 -2.85
N MET A 95 0.44 -3.66 -2.26
CA MET A 95 1.81 -3.49 -2.73
C MET A 95 2.69 -4.71 -2.42
N ALA A 96 2.44 -5.42 -1.33
CA ALA A 96 3.21 -6.61 -0.97
C ALA A 96 2.92 -7.81 -1.91
N ARG A 97 1.71 -7.92 -2.45
CA ARG A 97 1.32 -9.09 -3.25
C ARG A 97 2.12 -9.27 -4.54
N PRO A 98 2.38 -8.23 -5.36
CA PRO A 98 3.16 -8.42 -6.57
C PRO A 98 4.62 -8.83 -6.30
N VAL A 99 5.28 -8.33 -5.24
CA VAL A 99 6.65 -8.78 -4.91
C VAL A 99 6.69 -10.24 -4.45
N ILE A 100 5.73 -10.66 -3.64
CA ILE A 100 5.61 -12.06 -3.19
C ILE A 100 5.31 -12.96 -4.40
N ALA A 101 4.35 -12.58 -5.24
CA ALA A 101 3.97 -13.38 -6.40
C ALA A 101 5.10 -13.53 -7.41
N LYS A 102 5.85 -12.45 -7.69
CA LYS A 102 7.03 -12.49 -8.56
C LYS A 102 8.07 -13.47 -8.02
N ALA A 103 8.48 -13.33 -6.77
CA ALA A 103 9.49 -14.19 -6.16
C ALA A 103 9.03 -15.66 -6.08
N MET A 104 7.74 -15.89 -5.84
CA MET A 104 7.16 -17.23 -5.85
C MET A 104 7.15 -17.86 -7.25
N VAL A 105 6.82 -17.09 -8.29
CA VAL A 105 6.90 -17.54 -9.69
C VAL A 105 8.33 -17.89 -10.06
N GLU A 106 9.30 -17.04 -9.70
CA GLU A 106 10.72 -17.32 -9.93
C GLU A 106 11.17 -18.61 -9.24
N ALA A 107 10.75 -18.83 -7.98
CA ALA A 107 11.03 -20.06 -7.26
C ALA A 107 10.36 -21.28 -7.92
N ALA A 108 9.10 -21.18 -8.33
CA ALA A 108 8.38 -22.26 -9.00
C ALA A 108 9.05 -22.67 -10.31
N LEU A 109 9.48 -21.71 -11.13
CA LEU A 109 10.20 -22.00 -12.38
C LEU A 109 11.58 -22.61 -12.11
N ALA A 110 12.31 -22.12 -11.10
CA ALA A 110 13.62 -22.67 -10.73
C ALA A 110 13.54 -24.11 -10.21
N GLU A 111 12.46 -24.45 -9.50
CA GLU A 111 12.22 -25.81 -9.00
C GLU A 111 11.61 -26.75 -10.05
N GLY A 112 11.24 -26.23 -11.23
CA GLY A 112 10.54 -26.99 -12.26
C GLY A 112 9.13 -27.41 -11.83
N ALA A 113 8.43 -26.55 -11.09
CA ALA A 113 7.07 -26.80 -10.66
C ALA A 113 6.05 -26.67 -11.80
N ASP A 114 5.00 -27.48 -11.74
CA ASP A 114 3.90 -27.46 -12.71
C ASP A 114 2.77 -26.51 -12.27
N ALA A 115 2.71 -26.23 -10.97
CA ALA A 115 1.67 -25.43 -10.36
C ALA A 115 2.15 -24.60 -9.17
N ILE A 116 1.39 -23.55 -8.89
CA ILE A 116 1.45 -22.77 -7.66
C ILE A 116 0.14 -22.93 -6.89
N SER A 117 0.20 -22.84 -5.57
CA SER A 117 -0.97 -22.78 -4.70
C SER A 117 -0.91 -21.60 -3.73
N HIS A 118 -2.08 -21.12 -3.26
CA HIS A 118 -2.18 -20.05 -2.27
C HIS A 118 -3.40 -20.24 -1.35
N GLY A 119 -3.34 -19.62 -0.17
CA GLY A 119 -4.40 -19.64 0.84
C GLY A 119 -5.44 -18.52 0.76
N CYS A 120 -5.46 -17.71 -0.29
CA CYS A 120 -6.44 -16.63 -0.44
C CYS A 120 -7.88 -17.17 -0.50
N THR A 121 -8.82 -16.53 0.22
CA THR A 121 -10.25 -16.87 0.16
C THR A 121 -10.90 -16.33 -1.13
N GLY A 122 -12.04 -16.91 -1.51
CA GLY A 122 -12.84 -16.46 -2.67
C GLY A 122 -13.49 -15.09 -2.52
N LYS A 123 -13.41 -14.44 -1.35
CA LYS A 123 -14.04 -13.13 -1.06
C LYS A 123 -13.03 -11.98 -0.98
N GLY A 124 -11.73 -12.27 -0.99
CA GLY A 124 -10.67 -11.27 -0.86
C GLY A 124 -10.15 -10.80 -2.22
N ASN A 125 -9.55 -9.61 -2.25
CA ASN A 125 -8.85 -9.09 -3.43
C ASN A 125 -7.55 -9.85 -3.72
N ASP A 126 -6.94 -10.47 -2.70
CA ASP A 126 -5.62 -11.12 -2.80
C ASP A 126 -5.59 -12.31 -3.77
N GLN A 127 -6.69 -13.04 -3.95
CA GLN A 127 -6.78 -14.09 -4.98
C GLN A 127 -6.51 -13.49 -6.37
N VAL A 128 -7.08 -12.32 -6.66
CA VAL A 128 -6.93 -11.66 -7.96
C VAL A 128 -5.51 -11.13 -8.14
N ARG A 129 -4.91 -10.61 -7.06
CA ARG A 129 -3.53 -10.09 -7.07
C ARG A 129 -2.51 -11.19 -7.32
N PHE A 130 -2.63 -12.33 -6.64
CA PHE A 130 -1.74 -13.47 -6.84
C PHE A 130 -1.97 -14.14 -8.20
N GLU A 131 -3.21 -14.49 -8.54
CA GLU A 131 -3.53 -15.17 -9.80
C GLU A 131 -3.23 -14.30 -11.02
N GLY A 132 -3.53 -13.00 -10.95
CA GLY A 132 -3.22 -12.05 -12.00
C GLY A 132 -1.71 -11.89 -12.22
N ALA A 133 -0.92 -11.87 -11.13
CA ALA A 133 0.54 -11.85 -11.23
C ALA A 133 1.10 -13.13 -11.84
N VAL A 134 0.62 -14.31 -11.43
CA VAL A 134 1.03 -15.60 -12.01
C VAL A 134 0.68 -15.64 -13.50
N ALA A 135 -0.53 -15.24 -13.89
CA ALA A 135 -0.96 -15.20 -15.28
C ALA A 135 -0.11 -14.25 -16.14
N ALA A 136 0.36 -13.12 -15.57
CA ALA A 136 1.21 -12.16 -16.27
C ALA A 136 2.67 -12.62 -16.40
N LEU A 137 3.20 -13.35 -15.40
CA LEU A 137 4.62 -13.69 -15.32
C LEU A 137 4.95 -15.11 -15.81
N ALA A 138 4.06 -16.07 -15.59
CA ALA A 138 4.24 -17.47 -15.93
C ALA A 138 2.89 -18.16 -16.22
N PRO A 139 2.21 -17.81 -17.34
CA PRO A 139 0.89 -18.35 -17.67
C PRO A 139 0.86 -19.87 -17.87
N GLN A 140 2.02 -20.52 -18.02
CA GLN A 140 2.16 -21.96 -18.08
C GLN A 140 1.97 -22.67 -16.72
N LEU A 141 2.15 -21.96 -15.60
CA LEU A 141 1.96 -22.52 -14.26
C LEU A 141 0.46 -22.61 -13.96
N LYS A 142 0.00 -23.78 -13.54
CA LYS A 142 -1.38 -23.94 -13.05
C LYS A 142 -1.54 -23.28 -11.68
N VAL A 143 -2.71 -22.73 -11.39
CA VAL A 143 -3.02 -22.23 -10.05
C VAL A 143 -4.02 -23.15 -9.36
N ILE A 144 -3.66 -23.57 -8.15
CA ILE A 144 -4.51 -24.38 -7.27
C ILE A 144 -4.90 -23.52 -6.07
N ALA A 145 -6.19 -23.22 -5.95
CA ALA A 145 -6.73 -22.40 -4.85
C ALA A 145 -7.70 -23.25 -4.00
N PRO A 146 -7.22 -23.89 -2.91
CA PRO A 146 -7.99 -24.86 -2.14
C PRO A 146 -9.32 -24.32 -1.60
N TRP A 147 -9.40 -23.04 -1.22
CA TRP A 147 -10.64 -22.39 -0.79
C TRP A 147 -11.78 -22.40 -1.83
N ARG A 148 -11.48 -22.69 -3.10
CA ARG A 148 -12.47 -22.83 -4.19
C ARG A 148 -12.76 -24.31 -4.53
N LEU A 149 -12.08 -25.25 -3.89
CA LEU A 149 -12.06 -26.67 -4.24
C LEU A 149 -12.46 -27.59 -3.09
N TRP A 150 -12.01 -27.30 -1.86
CA TRP A 150 -12.27 -28.13 -0.70
C TRP A 150 -13.66 -27.89 -0.10
N ASP A 151 -14.08 -28.79 0.79
CA ASP A 151 -15.35 -28.68 1.51
C ASP A 151 -15.24 -27.98 2.88
N MET A 152 -14.04 -27.57 3.29
CA MET A 152 -13.81 -26.87 4.57
C MET A 152 -14.29 -25.43 4.47
N ARG A 153 -15.15 -24.99 5.41
CA ARG A 153 -15.85 -23.69 5.34
C ARG A 153 -15.54 -22.76 6.50
N SER A 154 -14.90 -23.27 7.55
CA SER A 154 -14.72 -22.54 8.81
C SER A 154 -13.35 -22.78 9.43
N ARG A 155 -13.01 -21.93 10.40
CA ARG A 155 -11.80 -22.07 11.22
C ARG A 155 -11.83 -23.37 12.00
N GLU A 156 -13.00 -23.73 12.49
CA GLU A 156 -13.31 -24.95 13.21
C GLU A 156 -13.02 -26.18 12.35
N ASP A 157 -13.47 -26.19 11.08
CA ASP A 157 -13.20 -27.27 10.14
C ASP A 157 -11.70 -27.46 9.93
N LEU A 158 -10.96 -26.36 9.74
CA LEU A 158 -9.51 -26.40 9.54
C LEU A 158 -8.77 -26.93 10.77
N LEU A 159 -9.19 -26.54 11.98
CA LEU A 159 -8.62 -27.03 13.23
C LEU A 159 -8.88 -28.53 13.40
N ALA A 160 -10.11 -28.98 13.18
CA ALA A 160 -10.47 -30.40 13.25
C ALA A 160 -9.71 -31.22 12.19
N TYR A 161 -9.54 -30.66 10.98
CA TYR A 161 -8.79 -31.29 9.90
C TYR A 161 -7.31 -31.50 10.25
N LEU A 162 -6.67 -30.50 10.87
CA LEU A 162 -5.27 -30.58 11.34
C LEU A 162 -5.13 -31.51 12.54
N GLU A 163 -6.07 -31.47 13.49
CA GLU A 163 -6.07 -32.33 14.68
C GLU A 163 -6.18 -33.81 14.30
N ALA A 164 -7.09 -34.16 13.38
CA ALA A 164 -7.24 -35.52 12.86
C ALA A 164 -5.96 -36.07 12.21
N ARG A 165 -5.03 -35.19 11.81
CA ARG A 165 -3.74 -35.51 11.18
C ARG A 165 -2.54 -35.31 12.11
N GLN A 166 -2.79 -34.93 13.37
CA GLN A 166 -1.75 -34.64 14.36
C GLN A 166 -0.76 -33.55 13.91
N ILE A 167 -1.22 -32.60 13.09
CA ILE A 167 -0.38 -31.50 12.61
C ILE A 167 -0.44 -30.34 13.62
N PRO A 168 0.70 -29.92 14.20
CA PRO A 168 0.72 -28.88 15.22
C PRO A 168 0.31 -27.51 14.66
N CYS A 169 -0.64 -26.85 15.33
CA CYS A 169 -1.10 -25.52 14.97
C CYS A 169 -1.20 -24.61 16.20
N LYS A 170 -0.56 -23.43 16.13
CA LYS A 170 -0.66 -22.37 17.16
C LYS A 170 -2.02 -21.64 17.14
N ALA A 171 -2.81 -21.82 16.07
CA ALA A 171 -4.09 -21.14 15.94
C ALA A 171 -5.11 -21.71 16.93
N THR A 172 -5.82 -20.81 17.62
CA THR A 172 -6.91 -21.16 18.54
C THR A 172 -8.22 -20.53 18.05
N LEU A 173 -9.35 -21.01 18.57
CA LEU A 173 -10.66 -20.40 18.34
C LEU A 173 -10.76 -18.96 18.89
N LYS A 174 -9.91 -18.58 19.83
CA LYS A 174 -9.96 -17.27 20.52
C LYS A 174 -9.32 -16.11 19.74
N LYS A 175 -8.45 -16.39 18.75
CA LYS A 175 -7.92 -15.32 17.88
C LYS A 175 -8.98 -14.94 16.86
N ILE A 176 -9.76 -13.90 17.18
CA ILE A 176 -10.93 -13.44 16.42
C ILE A 176 -10.58 -12.51 15.24
N TYR A 177 -9.43 -11.85 15.25
CA TYR A 177 -9.03 -10.93 14.18
C TYR A 177 -8.23 -11.65 13.09
N SER A 178 -8.50 -11.26 11.85
CA SER A 178 -7.61 -11.51 10.71
C SER A 178 -6.64 -10.34 10.60
N ARG A 179 -5.33 -10.63 10.62
CA ARG A 179 -4.29 -9.62 10.50
C ARG A 179 -3.31 -9.95 9.40
N ASP A 180 -2.91 -8.93 8.66
CA ASP A 180 -1.89 -9.03 7.61
C ASP A 180 -0.86 -7.91 7.79
N ALA A 181 0.36 -8.31 8.13
CA ALA A 181 1.45 -7.41 8.42
C ALA A 181 2.59 -7.58 7.40
N ASN A 182 3.25 -6.48 7.07
CA ASN A 182 4.51 -6.40 6.32
C ASN A 182 5.24 -5.13 6.76
N ALA A 183 6.46 -4.86 6.29
CA ALA A 183 7.24 -3.69 6.74
C ALA A 183 6.49 -2.35 6.61
N TRP A 184 5.57 -2.22 5.65
CA TRP A 184 4.86 -0.98 5.38
C TRP A 184 3.70 -0.74 6.33
N HIS A 185 2.91 -1.77 6.62
CA HIS A 185 1.70 -1.63 7.43
C HIS A 185 1.27 -2.92 8.12
N ILE A 186 0.29 -2.79 9.00
CA ILE A 186 -0.57 -3.91 9.42
C ILE A 186 -2.03 -3.55 9.15
N SER A 187 -2.80 -4.52 8.65
CA SER A 187 -4.26 -4.45 8.59
C SER A 187 -4.90 -5.38 9.62
N THR A 188 -6.02 -4.95 10.18
CA THR A 188 -6.85 -5.72 11.10
C THR A 188 -8.29 -5.71 10.60
N GLU A 189 -8.87 -6.90 10.45
CA GLU A 189 -10.26 -7.13 10.03
C GLU A 189 -10.92 -8.21 10.88
N GLY A 190 -12.26 -8.32 10.79
CA GLY A 190 -13.06 -9.34 11.48
C GLY A 190 -13.35 -9.02 12.94
N GLY A 191 -14.03 -9.94 13.62
CA GLY A 191 -14.41 -9.76 15.02
C GLY A 191 -15.32 -8.54 15.21
N GLU A 192 -14.96 -7.66 16.15
CA GLU A 192 -15.78 -6.47 16.45
C GLU A 192 -15.92 -5.48 15.28
N LEU A 193 -14.97 -5.49 14.34
CA LEU A 193 -14.96 -4.60 13.18
C LEU A 193 -16.00 -4.96 12.12
N GLU A 194 -16.62 -6.13 12.18
CA GLU A 194 -17.68 -6.53 11.25
C GLU A 194 -18.95 -5.66 11.38
N SER A 195 -19.17 -5.06 12.56
CA SER A 195 -20.21 -4.04 12.76
C SER A 195 -19.59 -2.65 12.63
N THR A 196 -20.04 -1.86 11.66
CA THR A 196 -19.59 -0.48 11.45
C THR A 196 -19.97 0.48 12.59
N TRP A 197 -20.84 0.04 13.51
CA TRP A 197 -21.26 0.82 14.67
C TRP A 197 -20.37 0.60 15.90
N ASN A 198 -19.48 -0.39 15.86
CA ASN A 198 -18.54 -0.64 16.96
C ASN A 198 -17.29 0.24 16.79
N GLU A 199 -16.91 0.95 17.84
CA GLU A 199 -15.60 1.61 17.91
C GLU A 199 -14.48 0.56 17.97
N PRO A 200 -13.35 0.74 17.25
CA PRO A 200 -12.21 -0.17 17.36
C PRO A 200 -11.63 -0.15 18.78
N SER A 201 -11.57 -1.31 19.45
CA SER A 201 -10.91 -1.40 20.75
C SER A 201 -9.38 -1.33 20.62
N GLU A 202 -8.66 -1.14 21.73
CA GLU A 202 -7.18 -1.20 21.73
C GLU A 202 -6.63 -2.56 21.25
N ALA A 203 -7.42 -3.63 21.24
CA ALA A 203 -7.00 -4.92 20.69
C ALA A 203 -6.90 -4.93 19.16
N VAL A 204 -7.47 -3.94 18.47
CA VAL A 204 -7.39 -3.80 17.00
C VAL A 204 -6.03 -3.29 16.55
N TRP A 205 -5.45 -2.38 17.34
CA TRP A 205 -4.21 -1.68 17.04
C TRP A 205 -3.02 -2.43 17.65
N GLN A 206 -2.01 -2.76 16.86
CA GLN A 206 -0.86 -3.57 17.29
C GLN A 206 0.45 -2.79 17.26
N TRP A 207 0.58 -1.83 16.35
CA TRP A 207 1.85 -1.16 16.07
C TRP A 207 1.95 0.22 16.70
N THR A 208 0.82 0.85 16.93
CA THR A 208 0.72 2.25 17.35
C THR A 208 -0.01 2.34 18.69
N VAL A 209 0.36 3.32 19.52
CA VAL A 209 -0.43 3.67 20.70
C VAL A 209 -1.60 4.57 20.31
N SER A 210 -2.63 4.69 21.16
CA SER A 210 -3.70 5.66 20.91
C SER A 210 -3.19 7.09 21.03
N ALA A 211 -3.92 8.06 20.47
CA ALA A 211 -3.55 9.46 20.61
C ALA A 211 -3.55 9.90 22.09
N GLU A 212 -4.45 9.37 22.90
CA GLU A 212 -4.54 9.62 24.33
C GLU A 212 -3.33 9.08 25.09
N GLN A 213 -2.81 7.91 24.68
CA GLN A 213 -1.65 7.25 25.31
C GLN A 213 -0.30 7.70 24.74
N ALA A 214 -0.28 8.35 23.58
CA ALA A 214 0.93 8.91 22.99
C ALA A 214 1.58 9.96 23.92
N PRO A 215 2.91 10.18 23.86
CA PRO A 215 3.60 11.17 24.67
C PRO A 215 3.03 12.58 24.57
N ASP A 216 3.04 13.34 25.69
CA ASP A 216 2.67 14.77 25.71
C ASP A 216 3.76 15.69 25.15
N GLN A 217 4.94 15.14 24.83
CA GLN A 217 5.99 15.87 24.13
C GLN A 217 6.02 15.47 22.66
N PRO A 218 6.00 16.44 21.71
CA PRO A 218 6.16 16.12 20.30
C PRO A 218 7.57 15.64 19.99
N GLU A 219 7.68 14.81 18.97
CA GLU A 219 8.97 14.39 18.43
C GLU A 219 9.21 14.98 17.06
N TYR A 220 10.45 15.38 16.79
CA TYR A 220 10.86 15.94 15.51
C TYR A 220 11.82 14.98 14.80
N VAL A 221 11.62 14.82 13.50
CA VAL A 221 12.50 14.02 12.64
C VAL A 221 12.84 14.83 11.39
N LYS A 222 14.13 14.88 11.04
CA LYS A 222 14.59 15.44 9.77
C LYS A 222 14.74 14.31 8.75
N LEU A 223 14.11 14.48 7.59
CA LEU A 223 14.23 13.57 6.46
C LEU A 223 14.89 14.26 5.28
N THR A 224 15.87 13.58 4.67
CA THR A 224 16.46 13.99 3.40
C THR A 224 15.77 13.21 2.29
N VAL A 225 15.24 13.93 1.31
CA VAL A 225 14.60 13.39 0.12
C VAL A 225 15.53 13.60 -1.07
N ALA A 226 15.73 12.56 -1.86
CA ALA A 226 16.41 12.64 -3.14
C ALA A 226 15.58 11.91 -4.21
N LYS A 227 15.30 12.59 -5.33
CA LYS A 227 14.52 12.07 -6.46
C LYS A 227 13.20 11.39 -6.06
N GLY A 228 12.50 12.01 -5.10
CA GLY A 228 11.23 11.51 -4.57
C GLY A 228 11.34 10.30 -3.64
N GLU A 229 12.52 9.99 -3.10
CA GLU A 229 12.73 8.92 -2.11
C GLU A 229 13.38 9.50 -0.85
N VAL A 230 13.02 8.98 0.33
CA VAL A 230 13.71 9.33 1.57
C VAL A 230 15.01 8.54 1.61
N VAL A 231 16.14 9.23 1.76
CA VAL A 231 17.48 8.61 1.71
C VAL A 231 18.25 8.72 3.03
N ALA A 232 17.80 9.58 3.95
CA ALA A 232 18.38 9.71 5.28
C ALA A 232 17.36 10.13 6.33
N VAL A 233 17.61 9.73 7.57
CA VAL A 233 16.87 10.13 8.78
C VAL A 233 17.86 10.78 9.75
N ASP A 234 17.59 12.01 10.18
CA ASP A 234 18.45 12.80 11.07
C ASP A 234 19.93 12.79 10.64
N ASP A 235 20.16 13.12 9.37
CA ASP A 235 21.48 13.15 8.71
C ASP A 235 22.19 11.80 8.57
N GLN A 236 21.55 10.69 8.96
CA GLN A 236 22.09 9.34 8.80
C GLN A 236 21.53 8.69 7.54
N PRO A 237 22.36 8.42 6.51
CA PRO A 237 21.95 7.62 5.36
C PRO A 237 21.64 6.19 5.80
N LEU A 238 20.52 5.66 5.32
CA LEU A 238 20.02 4.32 5.69
C LEU A 238 19.46 3.62 4.45
N SER A 239 19.36 2.29 4.49
CA SER A 239 18.66 1.57 3.42
C SER A 239 17.15 1.88 3.43
N PRO A 240 16.46 1.84 2.29
CA PRO A 240 15.00 1.91 2.20
C PRO A 240 14.25 1.21 3.32
N HIS A 241 14.55 -0.07 3.59
CA HIS A 241 13.89 -0.82 4.66
C HIS A 241 14.24 -0.28 6.06
N GLN A 242 15.50 0.08 6.31
CA GLN A 242 15.92 0.65 7.59
C GLN A 242 15.26 2.00 7.89
N ILE A 243 15.07 2.84 6.87
CA ILE A 243 14.34 4.12 6.98
C ILE A 243 12.91 3.86 7.42
N LEU A 244 12.21 2.98 6.70
CA LEU A 244 10.82 2.64 7.00
C LEU A 244 10.67 2.09 8.43
N MET A 245 11.53 1.15 8.84
CA MET A 245 11.47 0.58 10.19
C MET A 245 11.77 1.60 11.28
N THR A 246 12.76 2.46 11.08
CA THR A 246 13.08 3.57 12.01
C THR A 246 11.88 4.50 12.17
N LEU A 247 11.22 4.83 11.06
CA LEU A 247 10.03 5.68 11.07
C LEU A 247 8.82 4.99 11.68
N ASN A 248 8.61 3.69 11.44
CA ASN A 248 7.54 2.92 12.08
C ASN A 248 7.67 2.96 13.60
N GLU A 249 8.87 2.71 14.13
CA GLU A 249 9.11 2.72 15.58
C GLU A 249 8.81 4.09 16.20
N ARG A 250 9.35 5.16 15.59
CA ARG A 250 9.19 6.52 16.11
C ARG A 250 7.74 6.99 15.99
N ALA A 251 7.15 6.87 14.81
CA ALA A 251 5.79 7.34 14.54
C ALA A 251 4.73 6.53 15.30
N GLY A 252 4.96 5.22 15.50
CA GLY A 252 4.06 4.36 16.27
C GLY A 252 3.95 4.76 17.74
N LYS A 253 5.05 5.20 18.37
CA LYS A 253 5.05 5.77 19.74
C LYS A 253 4.18 7.02 19.85
N HIS A 254 3.96 7.75 18.75
CA HIS A 254 3.12 8.95 18.72
C HIS A 254 1.71 8.68 18.17
N GLY A 255 1.33 7.42 17.94
CA GLY A 255 0.01 7.04 17.44
C GLY A 255 -0.27 7.41 15.98
N VAL A 256 0.76 7.75 15.21
CA VAL A 256 0.63 8.23 13.82
C VAL A 256 0.23 7.08 12.89
N GLY A 257 -0.67 7.37 11.94
CA GLY A 257 -0.95 6.47 10.82
C GLY A 257 -2.03 5.42 11.07
N ARG A 258 -2.87 5.57 12.10
CA ARG A 258 -4.11 4.81 12.27
C ARG A 258 -5.19 5.32 11.31
N ILE A 259 -5.82 4.43 10.56
CA ILE A 259 -7.05 4.71 9.81
C ILE A 259 -8.08 3.59 10.05
N ASP A 260 -9.35 3.97 10.10
CA ASP A 260 -10.52 3.06 10.14
C ASP A 260 -11.42 3.43 8.96
N ILE A 261 -11.56 2.52 8.01
CA ILE A 261 -12.24 2.80 6.74
C ILE A 261 -13.23 1.70 6.38
N THR A 262 -14.28 2.07 5.66
CA THR A 262 -15.11 1.14 4.90
C THR A 262 -14.81 1.31 3.41
N GLU A 263 -14.05 0.37 2.86
CA GLU A 263 -13.51 0.44 1.51
C GLU A 263 -14.36 -0.35 0.50
N ASN A 264 -14.23 -0.03 -0.78
CA ASN A 264 -14.81 -0.83 -1.86
C ASN A 264 -13.83 -1.93 -2.30
N ARG A 265 -14.21 -3.20 -2.17
CA ARG A 265 -13.42 -4.31 -2.75
C ARG A 265 -13.70 -4.46 -4.23
N MET A 266 -12.69 -4.90 -4.98
CA MET A 266 -12.82 -5.14 -6.43
C MET A 266 -13.92 -6.16 -6.73
N VAL A 267 -14.10 -7.15 -5.85
CA VAL A 267 -15.14 -8.18 -5.96
C VAL A 267 -16.56 -7.66 -5.69
N GLY A 268 -16.76 -6.35 -5.55
CA GLY A 268 -18.07 -5.69 -5.50
C GLY A 268 -18.68 -5.53 -4.10
N MET A 269 -18.01 -6.01 -3.05
CA MET A 269 -18.46 -5.86 -1.66
C MET A 269 -17.72 -4.73 -0.94
N LYS A 270 -18.36 -4.15 0.06
CA LYS A 270 -17.67 -3.28 1.02
C LYS A 270 -17.04 -4.12 2.12
N SER A 271 -15.91 -3.65 2.65
CA SER A 271 -15.25 -4.22 3.82
C SER A 271 -14.84 -3.10 4.77
N ARG A 272 -14.95 -3.33 6.07
CA ARG A 272 -14.37 -2.45 7.08
C ARG A 272 -13.03 -3.01 7.52
N GLY A 273 -12.01 -2.16 7.54
CA GLY A 273 -10.66 -2.52 7.97
C GLY A 273 -10.01 -1.37 8.73
N CYS A 274 -9.26 -1.73 9.77
CA CYS A 274 -8.39 -0.81 10.48
C CYS A 274 -6.95 -1.05 10.03
N TYR A 275 -6.23 0.03 9.73
CA TYR A 275 -4.87 -0.03 9.20
C TYR A 275 -3.93 0.86 10.00
N GLU A 276 -2.70 0.39 10.19
CA GLU A 276 -1.62 1.14 10.82
C GLU A 276 -0.44 1.23 9.86
N THR A 277 -0.17 2.43 9.35
CA THR A 277 0.95 2.72 8.43
C THR A 277 1.81 3.86 8.98
N PRO A 278 2.47 3.68 10.15
CA PRO A 278 3.10 4.77 10.89
C PRO A 278 4.24 5.44 10.11
N GLY A 279 5.27 4.69 9.73
CA GLY A 279 6.41 5.23 8.99
C GLY A 279 6.03 5.70 7.59
N GLY A 280 5.13 4.98 6.92
CA GLY A 280 4.63 5.40 5.61
C GLY A 280 3.87 6.72 5.64
N THR A 281 3.11 6.99 6.69
CA THR A 281 2.41 8.29 6.87
C THR A 281 3.41 9.45 7.00
N VAL A 282 4.54 9.22 7.70
CA VAL A 282 5.63 10.20 7.80
C VAL A 282 6.32 10.40 6.46
N MET A 283 6.62 9.32 5.73
CA MET A 283 7.25 9.39 4.40
C MET A 283 6.38 10.16 3.40
N VAL A 284 5.07 9.89 3.36
CA VAL A 284 4.12 10.62 2.49
C VAL A 284 4.10 12.11 2.83
N ALA A 285 4.10 12.47 4.11
CA ALA A 285 4.14 13.88 4.54
C ALA A 285 5.44 14.58 4.10
N ALA A 286 6.58 13.87 4.14
CA ALA A 286 7.86 14.39 3.67
C ALA A 286 7.84 14.68 2.17
N LEU A 287 7.40 13.70 1.36
CA LEU A 287 7.38 13.84 -0.09
C LEU A 287 6.44 14.96 -0.54
N ARG A 288 5.23 15.05 0.05
CA ARG A 288 4.30 16.15 -0.23
C ARG A 288 4.88 17.53 0.12
N ALA A 289 5.64 17.63 1.19
CA ALA A 289 6.29 18.88 1.57
C ALA A 289 7.36 19.32 0.56
N VAL A 290 8.10 18.39 -0.05
CA VAL A 290 9.05 18.68 -1.13
C VAL A 290 8.32 19.03 -2.42
N GLU A 291 7.27 18.27 -2.79
CA GLU A 291 6.43 18.56 -3.96
C GLU A 291 5.84 19.97 -3.93
N GLU A 292 5.47 20.47 -2.74
CA GLU A 292 4.99 21.84 -2.54
C GLU A 292 6.00 22.92 -2.93
N LEU A 293 7.30 22.63 -2.82
CA LEU A 293 8.37 23.56 -3.14
C LEU A 293 8.79 23.46 -4.60
N VAL A 294 8.74 22.26 -5.20
CA VAL A 294 9.40 21.96 -6.47
C VAL A 294 8.43 21.90 -7.65
N LEU A 295 7.20 21.41 -7.45
CA LEU A 295 6.29 21.22 -8.58
C LEU A 295 5.53 22.50 -8.91
N ASP A 296 5.54 22.89 -10.18
CA ASP A 296 4.63 23.92 -10.69
C ASP A 296 3.16 23.46 -10.59
N ARG A 297 2.24 24.42 -10.65
CA ARG A 297 0.81 24.17 -10.42
C ARG A 297 0.21 23.13 -11.38
N PRO A 298 0.36 23.22 -12.71
CA PRO A 298 -0.07 22.18 -13.65
C PRO A 298 0.54 20.80 -13.35
N THR A 299 1.84 20.70 -13.11
CA THR A 299 2.51 19.41 -12.84
C THR A 299 1.99 18.78 -11.55
N ARG A 300 1.81 19.57 -10.47
CA ARG A 300 1.20 19.08 -9.24
C ARG A 300 -0.23 18.59 -9.44
N ALA A 301 -1.04 19.29 -10.23
CA ALA A 301 -2.40 18.87 -10.55
C ALA A 301 -2.43 17.56 -11.38
N TRP A 302 -1.45 17.35 -12.26
CA TRP A 302 -1.28 16.09 -12.98
C TRP A 302 -0.85 14.96 -12.05
N ARG A 303 0.10 15.21 -11.13
CA ARG A 303 0.55 14.26 -10.12
C ARG A 303 -0.62 13.72 -9.28
N GLU A 304 -1.55 14.56 -8.84
CA GLU A 304 -2.74 14.10 -8.10
C GLU A 304 -3.62 13.15 -8.92
N LYS A 305 -3.82 13.42 -10.21
CA LYS A 305 -4.56 12.51 -11.12
C LYS A 305 -3.83 11.18 -11.30
N LEU A 306 -2.51 11.25 -11.50
CA LEU A 306 -1.66 10.08 -11.64
C LEU A 306 -1.74 9.17 -10.39
N GLY A 307 -1.70 9.76 -9.20
CA GLY A 307 -1.82 9.05 -7.93
C GLY A 307 -3.17 8.35 -7.77
N ALA A 308 -4.26 9.04 -8.10
CA ALA A 308 -5.59 8.44 -8.06
C ALA A 308 -5.69 7.21 -8.99
N GLU A 309 -5.29 7.34 -10.26
CA GLU A 309 -5.29 6.24 -11.23
C GLU A 309 -4.40 5.07 -10.79
N PHE A 310 -3.19 5.36 -10.30
CA PHE A 310 -2.27 4.33 -9.83
C PHE A 310 -2.80 3.59 -8.60
N SER A 311 -3.51 4.29 -7.70
CA SER A 311 -4.08 3.68 -6.51
C SER A 311 -5.08 2.58 -6.86
N HIS A 312 -5.95 2.81 -7.86
CA HIS A 312 -6.87 1.80 -8.36
C HIS A 312 -6.12 0.65 -9.05
N LEU A 313 -5.12 0.95 -9.88
CA LEU A 313 -4.33 -0.06 -10.57
C LEU A 313 -3.67 -1.05 -9.60
N VAL A 314 -3.02 -0.55 -8.55
CA VAL A 314 -2.35 -1.38 -7.54
C VAL A 314 -3.36 -2.15 -6.70
N TYR A 315 -4.43 -1.48 -6.25
CA TYR A 315 -5.50 -2.12 -5.49
C TYR A 315 -6.12 -3.30 -6.25
N ASP A 316 -6.31 -3.12 -7.56
CA ASP A 316 -6.86 -4.10 -8.50
C ASP A 316 -5.86 -5.20 -8.93
N GLY A 317 -4.64 -5.21 -8.40
CA GLY A 317 -3.65 -6.26 -8.68
C GLY A 317 -3.04 -6.21 -10.07
N ARG A 318 -3.01 -5.03 -10.72
CA ARG A 318 -2.56 -4.86 -12.11
C ARG A 318 -1.10 -4.39 -12.24
N TRP A 319 -0.26 -4.71 -11.25
CA TRP A 319 1.15 -4.29 -11.18
C TRP A 319 1.97 -4.68 -12.43
N PHE A 320 1.74 -5.86 -12.99
CA PHE A 320 2.52 -6.38 -14.12
C PHE A 320 1.99 -5.97 -15.52
N THR A 321 1.15 -4.93 -15.59
CA THR A 321 0.57 -4.47 -16.86
C THR A 321 1.43 -3.40 -17.55
N PRO A 322 1.31 -3.21 -18.87
CA PRO A 322 1.96 -2.09 -19.58
C PRO A 322 1.56 -0.71 -19.03
N LEU A 323 0.31 -0.57 -18.57
CA LEU A 323 -0.18 0.68 -17.96
C LEU A 323 0.58 1.01 -16.68
N CYS A 324 0.87 0.03 -15.83
CA CYS A 324 1.71 0.21 -14.64
C CYS A 324 3.07 0.81 -15.01
N LYS A 325 3.74 0.23 -16.01
CA LYS A 325 5.04 0.71 -16.50
C LYS A 325 4.97 2.16 -16.99
N ALA A 326 3.93 2.51 -17.74
CA ALA A 326 3.75 3.87 -18.26
C ALA A 326 3.51 4.89 -17.13
N ILE A 327 2.68 4.55 -16.14
CA ILE A 327 2.41 5.41 -14.99
C ILE A 327 3.67 5.60 -14.14
N LEU A 328 4.40 4.52 -13.84
CA LEU A 328 5.65 4.60 -13.07
C LEU A 328 6.73 5.41 -13.81
N ALA A 329 6.81 5.31 -15.14
CA ALA A 329 7.71 6.16 -15.93
C ALA A 329 7.34 7.64 -15.82
N SER A 330 6.05 7.98 -15.89
CA SER A 330 5.58 9.36 -15.67
C SER A 330 5.89 9.85 -14.26
N ALA A 331 5.71 9.00 -13.24
CA ALA A 331 6.00 9.36 -11.85
C ALA A 331 7.49 9.60 -11.63
N ASN A 332 8.36 8.77 -12.20
CA ASN A 332 9.81 8.95 -12.11
C ASN A 332 10.27 10.25 -12.79
N ALA A 333 9.67 10.63 -13.92
CA ALA A 333 9.97 11.90 -14.57
C ALA A 333 9.54 13.11 -13.71
N ILE A 334 8.38 13.05 -13.06
CA ILE A 334 7.92 14.10 -12.12
C ILE A 334 8.82 14.16 -10.89
N ALA A 335 9.32 13.01 -10.43
CA ALA A 335 10.12 12.90 -9.22
C ALA A 335 11.59 13.30 -9.39
N GLU A 336 12.08 13.55 -10.62
CA GLU A 336 13.50 13.74 -10.91
C GLU A 336 14.15 14.88 -10.12
N ASP A 337 13.43 15.99 -9.95
CA ASP A 337 13.90 17.18 -9.22
C ASP A 337 13.41 17.25 -7.77
N LEU A 338 12.72 16.22 -7.27
CA LEU A 338 12.19 16.18 -5.90
C LEU A 338 13.29 15.89 -4.87
N ASP A 339 14.23 16.82 -4.75
CA ASP A 339 15.30 16.82 -3.76
C ASP A 339 14.97 17.83 -2.65
N GLY A 340 15.27 17.50 -1.39
CA GLY A 340 15.07 18.45 -0.29
C GLY A 340 15.32 17.88 1.10
N GLU A 341 15.19 18.75 2.10
CA GLU A 341 15.21 18.39 3.52
C GLU A 341 13.90 18.85 4.17
N VAL A 342 13.26 17.98 4.95
CA VAL A 342 12.00 18.26 5.63
C VAL A 342 12.11 17.90 7.10
N VAL A 343 11.70 18.80 8.00
CA VAL A 343 11.56 18.54 9.43
C VAL A 343 10.08 18.31 9.75
N LEU A 344 9.75 17.10 10.16
CA LEU A 344 8.40 16.67 10.50
C LEU A 344 8.24 16.63 12.02
N LYS A 345 7.12 17.15 12.51
CA LYS A 345 6.66 17.05 13.90
C LYS A 345 5.63 15.94 13.99
N MET A 346 5.86 14.97 14.88
CA MET A 346 4.93 13.91 15.23
C MET A 346 4.36 14.18 16.63
N TYR A 347 3.04 14.17 16.75
CA TYR A 347 2.37 14.45 18.01
C TYR A 347 0.94 13.93 18.01
N LYS A 348 0.59 13.09 18.98
CA LYS A 348 -0.80 12.68 19.29
C LYS A 348 -1.60 12.26 18.03
N GLY A 349 -1.04 11.35 17.25
CA GLY A 349 -1.64 10.79 16.04
C GLY A 349 -1.37 11.57 14.77
N GLN A 350 -0.77 12.76 14.84
CA GLN A 350 -0.55 13.63 13.70
C GLN A 350 0.92 13.73 13.29
N VAL A 351 1.14 13.94 12.00
CA VAL A 351 2.43 14.35 11.44
C VAL A 351 2.25 15.67 10.68
N THR A 352 3.18 16.61 10.85
CA THR A 352 3.12 17.92 10.17
C THR A 352 4.53 18.35 9.76
N ALA A 353 4.69 18.79 8.51
CA ALA A 353 5.92 19.44 8.06
C ALA A 353 6.04 20.83 8.68
N THR A 354 7.10 21.04 9.45
CA THR A 354 7.35 22.31 10.17
C THR A 354 8.42 23.15 9.52
N GLN A 355 9.37 22.51 8.85
CA GLN A 355 10.41 23.16 8.06
C GLN A 355 10.63 22.34 6.81
N LYS A 356 10.90 23.01 5.69
CA LYS A 356 11.19 22.37 4.42
C LYS A 356 12.06 23.30 3.58
N LYS A 357 13.00 22.73 2.86
CA LYS A 357 13.82 23.43 1.88
C LYS A 357 14.20 22.49 0.75
N SER A 358 14.41 23.05 -0.43
CA SER A 358 14.84 22.32 -1.62
C SER A 358 15.80 23.18 -2.42
N PRO A 359 16.88 22.61 -2.99
CA PRO A 359 17.71 23.32 -3.96
C PRO A 359 16.94 23.64 -5.26
N ASN A 360 15.85 22.93 -5.54
CA ASN A 360 15.04 23.07 -6.76
C ASN A 360 13.72 23.81 -6.47
N SER A 361 13.68 24.64 -5.43
CA SER A 361 12.44 25.32 -5.05
C SER A 361 12.03 26.39 -6.07
N LEU A 362 10.76 26.36 -6.48
CA LEU A 362 10.10 27.43 -7.22
C LEU A 362 9.60 28.56 -6.31
N TYR A 363 9.65 28.38 -4.99
CA TYR A 363 9.37 29.45 -4.03
C TYR A 363 10.57 30.41 -3.99
N SER A 364 10.29 31.70 -4.17
CA SER A 364 11.27 32.76 -4.03
C SER A 364 10.71 33.83 -3.10
N GLU A 365 11.46 34.13 -2.03
CA GLU A 365 11.11 35.19 -1.08
C GLU A 365 11.01 36.56 -1.78
N ASP A 366 11.88 36.82 -2.75
CA ASP A 366 11.91 38.06 -3.53
C ASP A 366 10.61 38.28 -4.32
N PHE A 367 10.01 37.22 -4.86
CA PHE A 367 8.74 37.29 -5.61
C PHE A 367 7.49 37.21 -4.70
N ALA A 368 7.63 36.69 -3.48
CA ALA A 368 6.52 36.49 -2.54
C ALA A 368 6.39 37.61 -1.50
N THR A 369 7.38 38.50 -1.40
CA THR A 369 7.41 39.58 -0.42
C THR A 369 6.24 40.55 -0.59
N PHE A 370 5.77 41.10 0.53
CA PHE A 370 4.84 42.24 0.54
C PHE A 370 5.57 43.60 0.65
N GLY A 371 6.90 43.58 0.72
CA GLY A 371 7.74 44.77 0.68
C GLY A 371 7.85 45.35 -0.73
N ALA A 372 8.59 46.46 -0.88
CA ALA A 372 8.93 46.95 -2.21
C ALA A 372 9.87 45.95 -2.92
N ASP A 373 9.53 45.61 -4.16
CA ASP A 373 10.31 44.72 -5.01
C ASP A 373 10.45 45.31 -6.42
N GLU A 374 11.41 44.77 -7.19
CA GLU A 374 11.62 45.12 -8.60
C GLU A 374 11.44 43.90 -9.53
N VAL A 375 11.05 42.74 -8.98
CA VAL A 375 11.02 41.47 -9.70
C VAL A 375 9.63 41.13 -10.26
N TYR A 376 8.57 41.75 -9.73
CA TYR A 376 7.20 41.54 -10.15
C TYR A 376 6.51 42.84 -10.61
N ASP A 377 6.35 43.02 -11.93
CA ASP A 377 5.57 44.14 -12.47
C ASP A 377 4.06 43.88 -12.28
N GLN A 378 3.50 44.52 -11.25
CA GLN A 378 2.09 44.41 -10.90
C GLN A 378 1.14 44.89 -12.01
N SER A 379 1.61 45.73 -12.95
CA SER A 379 0.77 46.24 -14.05
C SER A 379 0.36 45.14 -15.04
N HIS A 380 1.15 44.08 -15.15
CA HIS A 380 0.84 42.93 -16.00
C HIS A 380 -0.44 42.19 -15.56
N ALA A 381 -0.83 42.31 -14.28
CA ALA A 381 -2.00 41.62 -13.74
C ALA A 381 -3.32 42.05 -14.41
N ASP A 382 -3.50 43.34 -14.77
CA ASP A 382 -4.74 43.79 -15.43
C ASP A 382 -4.92 43.11 -16.79
N GLY A 383 -3.87 43.10 -17.61
CA GLY A 383 -3.88 42.43 -18.90
C GLY A 383 -4.14 40.92 -18.77
N PHE A 384 -3.43 40.26 -17.83
CA PHE A 384 -3.62 38.84 -17.56
C PHE A 384 -5.06 38.52 -17.14
N ILE A 385 -5.63 39.22 -16.18
CA ILE A 385 -6.99 38.99 -15.67
C ILE A 385 -8.01 39.18 -16.80
N ARG A 386 -7.86 40.22 -17.62
CA ARG A 386 -8.76 40.47 -18.76
C ARG A 386 -8.77 39.32 -19.76
N LEU A 387 -7.60 38.77 -20.08
CA LEU A 387 -7.47 37.65 -21.02
C LEU A 387 -7.92 36.32 -20.39
N TYR A 388 -7.49 36.04 -19.16
CA TYR A 388 -7.84 34.82 -18.42
C TYR A 388 -9.36 34.68 -18.21
N THR A 389 -10.06 35.79 -17.93
CA THR A 389 -11.51 35.80 -17.68
C THR A 389 -12.36 36.00 -18.94
N LEU A 390 -11.74 36.13 -20.13
CA LEU A 390 -12.44 36.54 -21.36
C LEU A 390 -13.63 35.64 -21.70
N ALA A 391 -13.48 34.32 -21.59
CA ALA A 391 -14.56 33.38 -21.87
C ALA A 391 -15.76 33.56 -20.93
N SER A 392 -15.51 33.75 -19.62
CA SER A 392 -16.55 34.01 -18.63
C SER A 392 -17.26 35.34 -18.89
N ARG A 393 -16.52 36.37 -19.30
CA ARG A 393 -17.08 37.69 -19.68
C ARG A 393 -18.01 37.57 -20.88
N ILE A 394 -17.60 36.86 -21.93
CA ILE A 394 -18.44 36.62 -23.12
C ILE A 394 -19.73 35.88 -22.74
N ARG A 395 -19.63 34.86 -21.87
CA ARG A 395 -20.81 34.13 -21.40
C ARG A 395 -21.79 35.04 -20.67
N ALA A 396 -21.32 35.83 -19.72
CA ALA A 396 -22.15 36.77 -18.96
C ALA A 396 -22.82 37.81 -19.87
N MET A 397 -22.09 38.36 -20.86
CA MET A 397 -22.66 39.29 -21.85
C MET A 397 -23.79 38.66 -22.66
N LYS A 398 -23.63 37.39 -23.09
CA LYS A 398 -24.68 36.65 -23.82
C LYS A 398 -25.91 36.39 -22.96
N GLU A 399 -25.71 35.97 -21.71
CA GLU A 399 -26.80 35.73 -20.75
C GLU A 399 -27.60 37.02 -20.47
N GLN A 400 -26.92 38.16 -20.31
CA GLN A 400 -27.57 39.47 -20.17
C GLN A 400 -28.35 39.86 -21.43
N HIS A 401 -27.80 39.62 -22.62
CA HIS A 401 -28.50 39.91 -23.88
C HIS A 401 -29.78 39.07 -24.04
N LEU A 402 -29.72 37.79 -23.64
CA LEU A 402 -30.88 36.90 -23.64
C LEU A 402 -31.92 37.30 -22.59
N ALA A 403 -31.50 37.75 -21.40
CA ALA A 403 -32.40 38.24 -20.35
C ALA A 403 -33.15 39.52 -20.77
N ILE A 404 -32.52 40.39 -21.57
CA ILE A 404 -33.14 41.62 -22.09
C ILE A 404 -34.03 41.33 -23.32
N GLY A 405 -33.72 40.30 -24.11
CA GLY A 405 -34.49 39.90 -25.30
C GLY A 405 -35.71 39.00 -25.03
N GLY A 406 -35.86 38.45 -23.81
CA GLY A 406 -36.92 37.50 -23.44
C GLY A 406 -38.24 38.13 -22.97
N ASP A 407 -38.32 39.46 -22.82
CA ASP A 407 -39.49 40.16 -22.26
C ASP A 407 -40.43 40.76 -23.33
N HIS A 408 -40.31 40.32 -24.59
CA HIS A 408 -41.09 40.81 -25.73
C HIS A 408 -41.88 39.72 -26.46
N THR A 409 -42.42 38.75 -25.74
CA THR A 409 -43.51 37.91 -26.26
C THR A 409 -44.46 37.54 -25.12
N HIS A 410 -45.41 38.41 -24.78
CA HIS A 410 -46.79 38.09 -24.36
C HIS A 410 -47.59 39.41 -24.39
N GLY A 411 -48.23 39.66 -25.53
CA GLY A 411 -49.18 40.73 -25.79
C GLY A 411 -50.12 40.29 -26.90
#